data_AF-A0A4S1GQR2-F1
#
_entry.id   AF-A0A4S1GQR2-F1
#
_cell.length_a   1.000
_cell.length_b   1.000
_cell.length_c   1.000
_cell.angle_alpha   90.00
_cell.angle_beta   90.00
_cell.angle_gamma   90.00
#
_symmetry.space_group_name_H-M   'P 1'
#
loop_
_entity.id
_entity.type
_entity.pdbx_description
1 polymer ?
#
loop_
_entity_poly.entity_id
_entity_poly.type
_entity_poly.pdbx_seq_one_letter_code
_entity_poly.pdbx_strand_id
1 'polypeptide(L)'
;MSERLEDIAAAIVAGGKGLLAADESSGTIKKRFDVIGVESSADNRRDYREMMFRSKEAMTKYISGVILYDETIRQKAADGTPLVDIIKAAGSIPGIKVDAGAKPLAGFPGDTITEGLDGLRERLADYYKLGARFAKWRA
;
A
#
# COMPACT_ATOMS: atom_id res chain seq x y z
N MET A 1 11.02 -2.87 23.20
CA MET A 1 10.61 -4.23 22.81
C MET A 1 10.87 -4.38 21.32
N SER A 2 11.50 -5.47 20.87
CA SER A 2 11.60 -5.75 19.44
C SER A 2 10.21 -6.13 18.93
N GLU A 3 9.75 -5.50 17.85
CA GLU A 3 8.56 -5.98 17.15
C GLU A 3 8.86 -7.38 16.58
N ARG A 4 7.97 -8.35 16.78
CA ARG A 4 8.12 -9.72 16.26
C ARG A 4 7.29 -9.87 14.99
N LEU A 5 7.83 -10.56 14.00
CA LEU A 5 7.13 -10.86 12.75
C LEU A 5 5.83 -11.66 12.98
N GLU A 6 5.86 -12.60 13.94
CA GLU A 6 4.69 -13.39 14.33
C GLU A 6 3.53 -12.52 14.84
N ASP A 7 3.83 -11.53 15.68
CA ASP A 7 2.81 -10.62 16.24
C ASP A 7 2.19 -9.75 15.15
N ILE A 8 3.01 -9.23 14.23
CA ILE A 8 2.55 -8.42 13.10
C ILE A 8 1.67 -9.27 12.17
N ALA A 9 2.11 -10.48 11.82
CA ALA A 9 1.35 -11.37 10.95
C ALA A 9 0.00 -11.74 11.59
N ALA A 10 -0.02 -12.11 12.87
CA ALA A 10 -1.25 -12.42 13.59
C ALA A 10 -2.21 -11.23 13.65
N ALA A 11 -1.70 -10.01 13.85
CA ALA A 11 -2.52 -8.80 13.86
C ALA A 11 -3.11 -8.46 12.49
N ILE A 12 -2.38 -8.71 11.39
CA ILE A 12 -2.87 -8.51 10.01
C ILE A 12 -4.03 -9.47 9.69
N VAL A 13 -4.08 -10.66 10.26
CA VAL A 13 -5.14 -11.65 10.01
C VAL A 13 -6.11 -11.81 11.19
N ALA A 14 -6.19 -10.79 12.06
CA ALA A 14 -7.09 -10.81 13.20
C ALA A 14 -8.55 -11.12 12.79
N GLY A 15 -9.25 -11.93 13.59
CA GLY A 15 -10.59 -12.42 13.27
C GLY A 15 -11.58 -11.30 12.95
N GLY A 16 -12.29 -11.43 11.82
CA GLY A 16 -13.26 -10.45 11.36
C GLY A 16 -12.67 -9.22 10.66
N LYS A 17 -11.34 -9.16 10.48
CA LYS A 17 -10.64 -8.10 9.74
C LYS A 17 -9.94 -8.62 8.48
N GLY A 18 -9.61 -7.71 7.58
CA GLY A 18 -8.88 -8.01 6.34
C GLY A 18 -8.01 -6.84 5.86
N LEU A 19 -7.39 -7.05 4.70
CA LEU A 19 -6.50 -6.08 4.07
C LEU A 19 -7.24 -5.21 3.05
N LEU A 20 -7.02 -3.89 3.11
CA LEU A 20 -7.31 -2.99 2.01
C LEU A 20 -6.10 -2.92 1.07
N ALA A 21 -6.23 -3.48 -0.13
CA ALA A 21 -5.20 -3.38 -1.17
C ALA A 21 -5.35 -2.06 -1.95
N ALA A 22 -4.71 -1.00 -1.47
CA ALA A 22 -4.68 0.34 -2.08
C ALA A 22 -3.31 0.66 -2.73
N ASP A 23 -2.64 -0.38 -3.24
CA ASP A 23 -1.27 -0.35 -3.76
C ASP A 23 -1.18 -0.20 -5.29
N GLU A 24 -2.22 0.32 -5.93
CA GLU A 24 -2.20 0.52 -7.37
C GLU A 24 -1.10 1.51 -7.76
N SER A 25 -0.19 1.04 -8.64
CA SER A 25 0.80 1.90 -9.29
C SER A 25 0.14 3.05 -10.06
N SER A 26 0.89 4.12 -10.35
CA SER A 26 0.38 5.29 -11.09
C SER A 26 -0.31 4.91 -12.40
N GLY A 27 0.24 3.93 -13.15
CA GLY A 27 -0.39 3.43 -14.38
C GLY A 27 -1.67 2.62 -14.13
N THR A 28 -1.74 1.86 -13.04
CA THR A 28 -2.91 1.05 -12.69
C THR A 28 -4.06 1.92 -12.19
N ILE A 29 -3.80 2.87 -11.29
CA ILE A 29 -4.83 3.78 -10.77
C ILE A 29 -5.35 4.72 -11.85
N LYS A 30 -4.50 5.16 -12.80
CA LYS A 30 -4.95 5.92 -13.97
C LYS A 30 -6.04 5.17 -14.73
N LYS A 31 -5.85 3.89 -15.04
CA LYS A 31 -6.88 3.07 -15.72
C LYS A 31 -8.19 3.02 -14.94
N ARG A 32 -8.16 3.04 -13.61
CA ARG A 32 -9.37 3.08 -12.77
C ARG A 32 -10.06 4.45 -12.85
N PHE A 33 -9.28 5.53 -12.82
CA PHE A 33 -9.81 6.89 -12.91
C PHE A 33 -10.35 7.22 -14.32
N ASP A 34 -9.69 6.73 -15.38
CA ASP A 34 -10.13 6.91 -16.76
C ASP A 34 -11.56 6.37 -16.98
N VAL A 35 -11.91 5.24 -16.36
CA VAL A 35 -13.25 4.62 -16.45
C VAL A 35 -14.36 5.53 -15.91
N ILE A 36 -14.03 6.40 -14.95
CA ILE A 36 -14.99 7.32 -14.31
C ILE A 36 -14.79 8.79 -14.74
N GLY A 37 -13.96 9.04 -15.76
CA GLY A 37 -13.72 10.39 -16.29
C GLY A 37 -12.94 11.32 -15.34
N VAL A 38 -12.14 10.78 -14.42
CA VAL A 38 -11.33 11.56 -13.48
C VAL A 38 -9.88 11.64 -13.97
N GLU A 39 -9.27 12.82 -13.87
CA GLU A 39 -7.84 12.99 -14.17
C GLU A 39 -6.96 12.31 -13.11
N SER A 40 -5.93 11.58 -13.53
CA SER A 40 -4.95 11.00 -12.59
C SER A 40 -3.83 11.99 -12.24
N SER A 41 -4.18 13.04 -11.51
CA SER A 41 -3.23 13.95 -10.86
C SER A 41 -2.76 13.38 -9.51
N ALA A 42 -1.65 13.90 -8.97
CA ALA A 42 -1.17 13.50 -7.64
C ALA A 42 -2.18 13.85 -6.54
N ASP A 43 -2.84 15.01 -6.64
CA ASP A 43 -3.87 15.42 -5.69
C ASP A 43 -5.12 14.54 -5.75
N ASN A 44 -5.63 14.21 -6.95
CA ASN A 44 -6.80 13.33 -7.07
C ASN A 44 -6.49 11.93 -6.53
N ARG A 45 -5.28 11.41 -6.76
CA ARG A 45 -4.84 10.15 -6.15
C ARG A 45 -4.77 10.25 -4.64
N ARG A 46 -4.23 11.34 -4.09
CA ARG A 46 -4.18 11.56 -2.64
C ARG A 46 -5.57 11.66 -2.03
N ASP A 47 -6.47 12.46 -2.60
CA ASP A 47 -7.84 12.66 -2.12
C ASP A 47 -8.64 11.36 -2.13
N TYR A 48 -8.50 10.54 -3.20
CA TYR A 48 -9.13 9.23 -3.27
C TYR A 48 -8.65 8.28 -2.16
N ARG A 49 -7.33 8.25 -1.89
CA ARG A 49 -6.77 7.41 -0.81
C ARG A 49 -7.13 7.96 0.57
N GLU A 50 -7.08 9.27 0.76
CA GLU A 50 -7.49 9.94 1.99
C GLU A 50 -8.97 9.65 2.32
N MET A 51 -9.86 9.74 1.33
CA MET A 51 -11.27 9.39 1.48
C MET A 51 -11.45 7.95 2.01
N MET A 52 -10.71 6.98 1.45
CA MET A 52 -10.74 5.59 1.93
C MET A 52 -10.24 5.48 3.37
N PHE A 53 -9.09 6.09 3.69
CA PHE A 53 -8.47 5.97 5.01
C PHE A 53 -9.22 6.72 6.12
N ARG A 54 -10.04 7.72 5.75
CA ARG A 54 -10.91 8.44 6.70
C ARG A 54 -12.28 7.80 6.89
N SER A 55 -12.58 6.70 6.20
CA SER A 55 -13.80 5.91 6.45
C SER A 55 -13.71 5.20 7.81
N LYS A 56 -14.04 5.93 8.88
CA LYS A 56 -13.79 5.53 10.28
C LYS A 56 -14.35 4.15 10.60
N GLU A 57 -15.60 3.89 10.23
CA GLU A 57 -16.24 2.61 10.55
C GLU A 57 -15.53 1.45 9.86
N ALA A 58 -15.26 1.56 8.56
CA ALA A 58 -14.59 0.52 7.81
C ALA A 58 -13.17 0.26 8.34
N MET A 59 -12.40 1.33 8.47
CA MET A 59 -10.99 1.28 8.86
C MET A 59 -10.77 0.74 10.29
N THR A 60 -11.68 1.04 11.22
CA THR A 60 -11.54 0.58 12.61
C THR A 60 -12.07 -0.84 12.82
N LYS A 61 -13.21 -1.19 12.20
CA LYS A 61 -13.88 -2.47 12.44
C LYS A 61 -13.39 -3.60 11.56
N TYR A 62 -13.11 -3.33 10.28
CA TYR A 62 -12.93 -4.39 9.27
C TYR A 62 -11.54 -4.40 8.64
N ILE A 63 -10.77 -3.32 8.74
CA ILE A 63 -9.43 -3.26 8.17
C ILE A 63 -8.39 -3.50 9.28
N SER A 64 -7.52 -4.47 9.06
CA SER A 64 -6.35 -4.77 9.91
C SER A 64 -5.07 -4.19 9.32
N GLY A 65 -5.01 -4.00 8.00
CA GLY A 65 -3.89 -3.37 7.33
C GLY A 65 -4.21 -2.84 5.95
N VAL A 66 -3.36 -1.93 5.48
CA VAL A 66 -3.51 -1.27 4.18
C VAL A 66 -2.22 -1.42 3.40
N ILE A 67 -2.31 -1.95 2.18
CA ILE A 67 -1.16 -2.03 1.27
C ILE A 67 -1.09 -0.73 0.49
N LEU A 68 0.06 -0.06 0.53
CA LEU A 68 0.29 1.23 -0.11
C LEU A 68 1.24 1.11 -1.31
N TYR A 69 1.15 2.06 -2.22
CA TYR A 69 2.17 2.34 -3.23
C TYR A 69 3.20 3.37 -2.72
N ASP A 70 4.39 3.43 -3.31
CA ASP A 70 5.48 4.31 -2.88
C ASP A 70 5.08 5.79 -2.82
N GLU A 71 4.26 6.25 -3.77
CA GLU A 71 3.73 7.62 -3.74
C GLU A 71 2.88 7.86 -2.49
N THR A 72 1.97 6.93 -2.17
CA THR A 72 0.98 7.10 -1.10
C THR A 72 1.59 7.02 0.30
N ILE A 73 2.58 6.16 0.52
CA ILE A 73 3.24 6.08 1.83
C ILE A 73 4.00 7.38 2.19
N ARG A 74 4.36 8.19 1.19
CA ARG A 74 5.04 9.49 1.34
C ARG A 74 4.09 10.68 1.30
N GLN A 75 2.80 10.47 1.02
CA GLN A 75 1.80 11.52 0.89
C GLN A 75 1.29 12.00 2.26
N LYS A 76 0.87 13.27 2.27
CA LYS A 76 0.10 13.90 3.34
C LYS A 76 -1.33 14.12 2.86
N ALA A 77 -2.27 14.01 3.78
CA ALA A 77 -3.65 14.44 3.63
C ALA A 77 -3.76 15.95 3.36
N ALA A 78 -4.95 16.39 2.97
CA ALA A 78 -5.29 17.80 2.75
C ALA A 78 -4.95 18.69 3.97
N ASP A 79 -5.14 18.14 5.18
CA ASP A 79 -4.86 18.81 6.45
C ASP A 79 -3.38 18.75 6.88
N GLY A 80 -2.50 18.18 6.06
CA GLY A 80 -1.08 18.03 6.32
C GLY A 80 -0.70 16.78 7.12
N THR A 81 -1.67 15.98 7.59
CA THR A 81 -1.39 14.73 8.32
C THR A 81 -0.80 13.67 7.39
N PRO A 82 0.31 12.99 7.73
CA PRO A 82 0.78 11.85 6.93
C PRO A 82 -0.30 10.78 6.79
N LEU A 83 -0.53 10.26 5.58
CA LEU A 83 -1.59 9.26 5.35
C LEU A 83 -1.36 7.99 6.19
N VAL A 84 -0.10 7.60 6.39
CA VAL A 84 0.28 6.50 7.29
C VAL A 84 -0.19 6.69 8.73
N ASP A 85 -0.26 7.93 9.22
CA ASP A 85 -0.69 8.20 10.59
C ASP A 85 -2.21 8.15 10.74
N ILE A 86 -2.97 8.47 9.68
CA ILE A 86 -4.42 8.23 9.63
C ILE A 86 -4.72 6.74 9.73
N ILE A 87 -3.97 5.90 8.99
CA ILE A 87 -4.12 4.44 9.00
C ILE A 87 -3.83 3.87 10.40
N LYS A 88 -2.71 4.29 11.01
CA LYS A 88 -2.34 3.87 12.37
C LYS A 88 -3.36 4.31 13.42
N ALA A 89 -3.88 5.54 13.31
CA ALA A 89 -4.90 6.06 14.23
C ALA A 89 -6.20 5.27 14.19
N ALA A 90 -6.51 4.59 13.07
CA ALA A 90 -7.64 3.67 12.96
C ALA A 90 -7.35 2.26 13.52
N GLY A 91 -6.14 2.01 14.03
CA GLY A 91 -5.70 0.68 14.48
C GLY A 91 -5.34 -0.28 13.35
N SER A 92 -5.16 0.23 12.12
CA SER A 92 -4.71 -0.54 10.97
C SER A 92 -3.19 -0.44 10.82
N ILE A 93 -2.59 -1.51 10.29
CA ILE A 93 -1.16 -1.62 10.06
C ILE A 93 -0.82 -1.14 8.63
N PRO A 94 0.10 -0.17 8.44
CA PRO A 94 0.56 0.19 7.11
C PRO A 94 1.47 -0.89 6.51
N GLY A 95 1.25 -1.22 5.24
CA GLY A 95 2.09 -2.11 4.44
C GLY A 95 2.49 -1.46 3.12
N ILE A 96 3.52 -2.01 2.48
CA ILE A 96 4.12 -1.43 1.28
C ILE A 96 4.26 -2.47 0.16
N LYS A 97 3.79 -2.12 -1.05
CA LYS A 97 4.12 -2.87 -2.26
C LYS A 97 5.55 -2.57 -2.67
N VAL A 98 6.36 -3.61 -2.84
CA VAL A 98 7.80 -3.46 -3.13
C VAL A 98 8.25 -3.94 -4.52
N ASP A 99 7.41 -4.73 -5.21
CA ASP A 99 7.70 -5.16 -6.58
C ASP A 99 7.71 -4.00 -7.59
N ALA A 100 8.55 -4.12 -8.62
CA ALA A 100 8.68 -3.20 -9.75
C ALA A 100 7.85 -3.65 -10.99
N GLY A 101 6.89 -4.55 -10.76
CA GLY A 101 5.98 -5.08 -11.76
C GLY A 101 6.46 -6.33 -12.50
N ALA A 102 5.49 -7.03 -13.10
CA ALA A 102 5.69 -8.21 -13.93
C ALA A 102 6.16 -7.80 -15.34
N LYS A 103 7.27 -8.39 -15.80
CA LYS A 103 7.89 -8.20 -17.11
C LYS A 103 7.82 -9.48 -17.93
N PRO A 104 7.87 -9.42 -19.28
CA PRO A 104 7.94 -10.62 -20.11
C PRO A 104 9.14 -11.50 -19.72
N LEU A 105 8.91 -12.80 -19.55
CA LEU A 105 9.97 -13.76 -19.24
C LEU A 105 10.71 -14.16 -20.54
N ALA A 106 12.02 -13.96 -20.57
CA ALA A 106 12.85 -14.29 -21.73
C ALA A 106 12.79 -15.79 -22.05
N GLY A 107 12.41 -16.13 -23.29
CA GLY A 107 12.26 -17.52 -23.74
C GLY A 107 10.91 -18.17 -23.44
N PHE A 108 9.98 -17.47 -22.78
CA PHE A 108 8.66 -17.99 -22.41
C PHE A 108 7.55 -17.02 -22.84
N PRO A 109 7.10 -17.06 -24.11
CA PRO A 109 6.06 -16.16 -24.61
C PRO A 109 4.75 -16.29 -23.82
N GLY A 110 4.24 -15.17 -23.33
CA GLY A 110 3.02 -15.11 -22.53
C GLY A 110 3.25 -15.16 -21.02
N ASP A 111 4.40 -15.69 -20.58
CA ASP A 111 4.77 -15.73 -19.17
C ASP A 111 5.46 -14.44 -18.72
N THR A 112 5.41 -14.20 -17.42
CA THR A 112 6.04 -13.04 -16.80
C THR A 112 6.93 -13.40 -15.62
N ILE A 113 7.92 -12.55 -15.37
CA ILE A 113 8.76 -12.54 -14.17
C ILE A 113 8.66 -11.17 -13.50
N THR A 114 8.51 -11.15 -12.18
CA THR A 114 8.42 -9.91 -11.41
C THR A 114 9.80 -9.41 -11.01
N GLU A 115 10.05 -8.12 -11.22
CA GLU A 115 11.30 -7.46 -10.84
C GLU A 115 11.15 -6.63 -9.55
N GLY A 116 12.27 -6.11 -9.04
CA GLY A 116 12.30 -5.17 -7.90
C GLY A 116 13.27 -5.52 -6.77
N LEU A 117 14.15 -6.50 -6.97
CA LEU A 117 15.13 -6.94 -5.96
C LEU A 117 16.31 -5.97 -5.79
N ASP A 118 16.64 -5.22 -6.84
CA ASP A 118 17.75 -4.26 -6.81
C ASP A 118 17.47 -3.13 -5.81
N GLY A 119 18.38 -2.94 -4.84
CA GLY A 119 18.23 -1.96 -3.75
C GLY A 119 17.10 -2.25 -2.77
N LEU A 120 16.51 -3.46 -2.80
CA LEU A 120 15.34 -3.78 -1.97
C LEU A 120 15.63 -3.70 -0.47
N ARG A 121 16.85 -4.04 -0.02
CA ARG A 121 17.23 -3.97 1.40
C ARG A 121 17.13 -2.54 1.93
N GLU A 122 17.71 -1.59 1.20
CA GLU A 122 17.75 -0.18 1.57
C GLU A 122 16.35 0.42 1.53
N ARG A 123 15.56 0.06 0.50
CA ARG A 123 14.14 0.45 0.40
C ARG A 123 13.31 -0.06 1.57
N LEU A 124 13.46 -1.33 1.97
CA LEU A 124 12.74 -1.90 3.12
C LEU A 124 13.08 -1.16 4.42
N ALA A 125 14.36 -0.80 4.62
CA ALA A 125 14.79 0.00 5.77
C ALA A 125 14.17 1.42 5.76
N ASP A 126 14.05 2.06 4.58
CA ASP A 126 13.34 3.34 4.44
C ASP A 126 11.84 3.21 4.75
N TYR A 127 11.16 2.22 4.16
CA TYR A 127 9.72 2.01 4.39
C TYR A 127 9.40 1.69 5.84
N TYR A 128 10.28 0.97 6.54
CA TYR A 128 10.10 0.71 7.97
C TYR A 128 10.12 2.01 8.79
N LYS A 129 11.01 2.96 8.45
CA LYS A 129 11.06 4.30 9.06
C LYS A 129 9.81 5.12 8.75
N LEU A 130 9.23 4.96 7.56
CA LEU A 130 7.95 5.58 7.18
C LEU A 130 6.73 4.93 7.87
N GLY A 131 6.93 3.81 8.57
CA GLY A 131 5.90 3.17 9.39
C GLY A 131 5.27 1.92 8.77
N ALA A 132 5.77 1.43 7.62
CA ALA A 132 5.36 0.13 7.11
C ALA A 132 5.82 -0.99 8.05
N ARG A 133 5.01 -2.05 8.17
CA ARG A 133 5.30 -3.24 9.00
C ARG A 133 5.16 -4.57 8.26
N PHE A 134 4.62 -4.53 7.05
CA PHE A 134 4.61 -5.67 6.15
C PHE A 134 4.82 -5.20 4.72
N ALA A 135 5.21 -6.13 3.85
CA ALA A 135 5.43 -5.85 2.44
C ALA A 135 4.60 -6.79 1.57
N LYS A 136 4.39 -6.39 0.31
CA LYS A 136 3.69 -7.19 -0.69
C LYS A 136 4.50 -7.22 -1.99
N TRP A 137 4.51 -8.40 -2.61
CA TRP A 137 5.10 -8.69 -3.91
C TRP A 137 4.08 -9.45 -4.76
N ARG A 138 3.85 -9.05 -6.01
CA ARG A 138 2.95 -9.75 -6.93
C ARG A 138 3.74 -10.52 -7.99
N ALA A 139 3.61 -11.84 -8.02
CA ALA A 139 4.00 -12.67 -9.16
C ALA A 139 2.88 -12.68 -10.21
#